data_AF-A0A7V9NBY5-F1
#
_entry.id   AF-A0A7V9NBY5-F1
#
_cell.length_a   1.000
_cell.length_b   1.000
_cell.length_c   1.000
_cell.angle_alpha   90.00
_cell.angle_beta   90.00
_cell.angle_gamma   90.00
#
_symmetry.space_group_name_H-M   'P 1'
#
loop_
_entity.id
_entity.type
_entity.pdbx_description
1 polymer ?
#
loop_
_entity_poly.entity_id
_entity_poly.type
_entity_poly.pdbx_seq_one_letter_code
_entity_poly.pdbx_strand_id
1 'polypeptide(L)'
;ERVDGAEAERLGIAEVAVDPERLEQTVDDLAARLAAASPVAVREAKRLVNLGGRVDVDGAMDEEARSQKRIFASPDFAEAISAFMEGRPPRYGG
;
A
#
# COMPACT_ATOMS: atom_id res chain seq x y z
N GLU A 1 -25.13 -15.05 11.22
CA GLU A 1 -24.10 -16.08 11.48
C GLU A 1 -22.74 -15.48 11.82
N ARG A 2 -21.87 -16.23 12.51
CA ARG A 2 -20.43 -15.97 12.60
C ARG A 2 -19.72 -16.76 11.49
N VAL A 3 -18.59 -16.25 10.99
CA VAL A 3 -17.72 -16.93 10.02
C VAL A 3 -16.34 -17.15 10.63
N ASP A 4 -15.65 -18.21 10.19
CA ASP A 4 -14.24 -18.43 10.56
C ASP A 4 -13.29 -17.60 9.69
N GLY A 5 -11.98 -17.66 10.00
CA GLY A 5 -10.97 -16.88 9.28
C GLY A 5 -10.87 -17.24 7.79
N ALA A 6 -10.91 -18.53 7.47
CA ALA A 6 -10.80 -18.99 6.08
C ALA A 6 -12.02 -18.58 5.24
N GLU A 7 -13.22 -18.61 5.82
CA GLU A 7 -14.42 -18.08 5.18
C GLU A 7 -14.38 -16.55 5.05
N ALA A 8 -13.90 -15.84 6.08
CA ALA A 8 -13.74 -14.39 6.01
C ALA A 8 -12.78 -13.97 4.88
N GLU A 9 -11.70 -14.72 4.66
CA GLU A 9 -10.78 -14.51 3.53
C GLU A 9 -11.47 -14.78 2.17
N ARG A 10 -12.15 -15.93 2.02
CA ARG A 10 -12.89 -16.25 0.78
C ARG A 10 -13.94 -15.20 0.42
N LEU A 11 -14.57 -14.59 1.42
CA LEU A 11 -15.59 -13.55 1.24
C LEU A 11 -14.99 -12.15 1.02
N GLY A 12 -13.67 -11.98 1.12
CA GLY A 12 -12.99 -10.68 0.99
C GLY A 12 -13.18 -9.76 2.20
N ILE A 13 -13.57 -10.31 3.36
CA ILE A 13 -13.68 -9.57 4.63
C ILE A 13 -12.29 -9.44 5.27
N ALA A 14 -11.46 -10.47 5.15
CA ALA A 14 -10.05 -10.48 5.51
C ALA A 14 -9.19 -10.65 4.25
N GLU A 15 -8.00 -10.05 4.23
CA GLU A 15 -7.06 -10.20 3.11
C GLU A 15 -6.34 -11.55 3.14
N VAL A 16 -6.06 -12.08 4.33
CA VAL A 16 -5.37 -13.35 4.51
C VAL A 16 -5.84 -14.04 5.79
N ALA A 17 -6.01 -15.35 5.75
CA ALA A 17 -6.17 -16.19 6.92
C ALA A 17 -4.97 -17.16 7.04
N VAL A 18 -4.43 -17.29 8.23
CA VAL A 18 -3.29 -18.18 8.52
C VAL A 18 -3.56 -18.99 9.78
N ASP A 19 -2.83 -20.10 9.94
CA ASP A 19 -2.83 -20.85 11.19
C ASP A 19 -2.43 -19.96 12.37
N PRO A 20 -3.01 -20.14 13.57
CA PRO A 20 -2.74 -19.29 14.74
C PRO A 20 -1.25 -19.15 15.06
N GLU A 21 -0.47 -20.22 14.89
CA GLU A 21 0.97 -20.25 15.16
C GLU A 21 1.78 -19.36 14.20
N ARG A 22 1.20 -19.00 13.04
CA ARG A 22 1.82 -18.14 12.02
C ARG A 22 1.35 -16.70 12.07
N LEU A 23 0.39 -16.37 12.95
CA LEU A 23 -0.24 -15.05 12.98
C LEU A 23 0.79 -13.94 13.21
N GLU A 24 1.57 -14.05 14.29
CA GLU A 24 2.57 -13.03 14.66
C GLU A 24 3.58 -12.81 13.55
N GLN A 25 4.17 -13.89 13.01
CA GLN A 25 5.13 -13.79 11.90
C GLN A 25 4.52 -13.11 10.66
N THR A 26 3.28 -13.44 10.32
CA THR A 26 2.60 -12.88 9.13
C THR A 26 2.32 -11.39 9.33
N VAL A 27 1.94 -10.98 10.54
CA VAL A 27 1.73 -9.58 10.91
C VAL A 27 3.06 -8.81 10.85
N ASP A 28 4.12 -9.35 11.43
CA ASP A 28 5.45 -8.73 11.43
C ASP A 28 6.00 -8.56 10.01
N ASP A 29 5.86 -9.59 9.17
CA ASP A 29 6.29 -9.52 7.76
C ASP A 29 5.53 -8.44 6.99
N LEU A 30 4.21 -8.34 7.19
CA LEU A 30 3.40 -7.30 6.56
C LEU A 30 3.78 -5.91 7.07
N ALA A 31 3.93 -5.75 8.38
CA ALA A 31 4.33 -4.49 8.99
C ALA A 31 5.71 -4.04 8.52
N ALA A 32 6.68 -4.96 8.44
CA ALA A 32 8.03 -4.69 7.94
C ALA A 32 8.00 -4.23 6.48
N ARG A 33 7.20 -4.89 5.62
CA ARG A 33 7.03 -4.49 4.21
C ARG A 33 6.43 -3.08 4.08
N LEU A 34 5.42 -2.75 4.90
CA LEU A 34 4.81 -1.42 4.89
C LEU A 34 5.75 -0.35 5.44
N ALA A 35 6.51 -0.66 6.49
CA ALA A 35 7.49 0.25 7.08
C ALA A 35 8.67 0.54 6.14
N ALA A 36 9.01 -0.41 5.26
CA ALA A 36 10.06 -0.26 4.26
C ALA A 36 9.59 0.46 2.97
N ALA A 37 8.31 0.80 2.84
CA ALA A 37 7.75 1.50 1.68
C ALA A 37 7.75 3.02 1.88
N SER A 38 7.67 3.79 0.79
CA SER A 38 7.55 5.25 0.86
C SER A 38 6.25 5.64 1.58
N PRO A 39 6.30 6.36 2.72
CA PRO A 39 5.10 6.77 3.44
C PRO A 39 4.20 7.69 2.62
N VAL A 40 4.78 8.54 1.76
CA VAL A 40 4.02 9.42 0.86
C VAL A 40 3.27 8.59 -0.18
N ALA A 41 3.95 7.65 -0.85
CA ALA A 41 3.33 6.82 -1.88
C ALA A 41 2.21 5.93 -1.32
N VAL A 42 2.44 5.27 -0.18
CA VAL A 42 1.44 4.41 0.47
C VAL A 42 0.21 5.21 0.89
N ARG A 43 0.39 6.42 1.43
CA ARG A 43 -0.71 7.31 1.83
C ARG A 43 -1.56 7.71 0.64
N GLU A 44 -0.93 8.12 -0.46
CA GLU A 44 -1.63 8.52 -1.67
C GLU A 44 -2.38 7.35 -2.32
N ALA A 45 -1.74 6.18 -2.42
CA ALA A 45 -2.38 4.97 -2.94
C ALA A 45 -3.61 4.58 -2.10
N LYS A 46 -3.49 4.57 -0.77
CA LYS A 46 -4.62 4.27 0.14
C LYS A 46 -5.78 5.25 -0.02
N ARG A 47 -5.48 6.54 -0.23
CA ARG A 47 -6.50 7.57 -0.50
C ARG A 47 -7.24 7.30 -1.80
N LEU A 48 -6.52 6.98 -2.88
CA LEU A 48 -7.12 6.68 -4.19
C LEU A 48 -7.99 5.42 -4.16
N VAL A 49 -7.53 4.35 -3.51
CA VAL A 49 -8.32 3.12 -3.33
C VAL A 49 -9.63 3.41 -2.60
N ASN A 50 -9.59 4.20 -1.52
CA ASN A 50 -10.79 4.58 -0.77
C ASN A 50 -11.75 5.50 -1.54
N LEU A 51 -11.25 6.19 -2.57
CA LEU A 51 -12.06 7.00 -3.48
C LEU A 51 -12.75 6.12 -4.55
N GLY A 52 -12.28 4.90 -4.78
CA GLY A 52 -12.83 3.96 -5.74
C GLY A 52 -14.34 3.82 -5.63
N GLY A 53 -15.05 3.96 -6.75
CA GLY A 53 -16.50 3.89 -6.83
C GLY A 53 -17.26 5.10 -6.29
N ARG A 54 -16.58 6.14 -5.78
CA ARG A 54 -17.20 7.40 -5.31
C ARG A 54 -17.19 8.50 -6.37
N VAL A 55 -16.35 8.36 -7.38
CA VAL A 55 -16.21 9.28 -8.51
C VAL A 55 -16.28 8.47 -9.80
N ASP A 56 -16.59 9.14 -10.91
CA ASP A 56 -16.47 8.57 -12.23
C ASP A 56 -15.00 8.38 -12.63
N VAL A 57 -14.79 7.74 -13.78
CA VAL A 57 -13.44 7.39 -14.26
C VAL A 57 -12.62 8.67 -14.49
N ASP A 58 -13.20 9.69 -15.09
CA ASP A 58 -12.50 10.96 -15.37
C ASP A 58 -12.07 11.64 -14.07
N GLY A 59 -12.95 11.70 -13.06
CA GLY A 59 -12.63 12.22 -11.74
C GLY A 59 -11.56 11.39 -11.01
N ALA A 60 -11.57 10.06 -11.17
CA ALA A 60 -10.54 9.19 -10.62
C ALA A 60 -9.17 9.45 -11.26
N MET A 61 -9.10 9.61 -12.58
CA MET A 61 -7.87 9.93 -13.30
C MET A 61 -7.30 11.29 -12.88
N ASP A 62 -8.17 12.28 -12.69
CA ASP A 62 -7.81 13.60 -12.17
C ASP A 62 -7.17 13.52 -10.78
N GLU A 63 -7.77 12.73 -9.89
CA GLU A 63 -7.28 12.51 -8.53
C GLU A 63 -5.97 11.73 -8.50
N GLU A 64 -5.82 10.74 -9.39
CA GLU A 64 -4.57 10.01 -9.57
C GLU A 64 -3.45 10.94 -10.04
N ALA A 65 -3.70 11.78 -11.05
CA ALA A 65 -2.72 12.75 -11.53
C ALA A 65 -2.27 13.72 -10.43
N ARG A 66 -3.21 14.16 -9.57
CA ARG A 66 -2.88 14.99 -8.38
C ARG A 66 -2.01 14.23 -7.38
N SER A 67 -2.33 12.96 -7.11
CA SER A 67 -1.53 12.10 -6.23
C SER A 67 -0.12 11.85 -6.78
N GLN A 68 0.02 11.53 -8.06
CA GLN A 68 1.32 11.32 -8.70
C GLN A 68 2.19 12.57 -8.63
N LYS A 69 1.63 13.77 -8.88
CA LYS A 69 2.37 15.03 -8.72
C LYS A 69 2.95 15.21 -7.31
N ARG A 70 2.21 14.84 -6.26
CA ARG A 70 2.69 14.90 -4.87
C ARG A 70 3.79 13.89 -4.61
N ILE A 71 3.66 12.67 -5.14
CA ILE A 71 4.69 11.64 -5.03
C ILE A 71 5.97 12.08 -5.74
N PHE A 72 5.89 12.55 -6.99
CA PHE A 72 7.04 12.98 -7.78
C PHE A 72 7.80 14.16 -7.16
N ALA A 73 7.10 15.02 -6.43
CA ALA A 73 7.72 16.13 -5.70
C ALA A 73 8.36 15.73 -4.37
N SER A 74 8.21 14.47 -3.93
CA SER A 74 8.73 14.00 -2.63
C SER A 74 10.22 13.60 -2.71
N PRO A 75 10.97 13.74 -1.59
CA PRO A 75 12.33 13.21 -1.49
C PRO A 75 12.39 11.69 -1.71
N ASP A 76 11.36 10.97 -1.27
CA ASP A 76 11.25 9.52 -1.45
C ASP A 76 11.23 9.11 -2.92
N PHE A 77 10.65 9.92 -3.82
CA PHE A 77 10.67 9.62 -5.24
C PHE A 77 12.08 9.80 -5.83
N ALA A 78 12.79 10.85 -5.44
CA ALA A 78 14.18 11.03 -5.86
C ALA A 78 15.07 9.87 -5.37
N GLU A 79 14.87 9.43 -4.13
CA GLU A 79 15.55 8.25 -3.57
C GLU A 79 15.17 6.96 -4.28
N ALA A 80 13.89 6.75 -4.62
CA ALA A 80 13.45 5.58 -5.37
C ALA A 80 14.18 5.47 -6.72
N ILE A 81 14.31 6.59 -7.43
CA ILE A 81 15.00 6.65 -8.71
C ILE A 81 16.51 6.41 -8.53
N SER A 82 17.17 7.05 -7.56
CA SER A 82 18.59 6.81 -7.26
C SER A 82 18.87 5.36 -6.88
N ALA A 83 18.10 4.80 -5.94
CA ALA A 83 18.26 3.43 -5.48
C ALA A 83 18.07 2.42 -6.61
N PHE A 84 17.09 2.65 -7.48
CA PHE A 84 16.85 1.82 -8.67
C PHE A 84 18.04 1.87 -9.64
N MET A 85 18.55 3.06 -9.97
CA MET A 85 19.72 3.22 -10.85
C MET A 85 20.99 2.60 -10.28
N GLU A 86 21.13 2.60 -8.95
CA GLU A 86 22.28 2.05 -8.23
C GLU A 86 22.15 0.56 -7.90
N GLY A 87 21.00 -0.07 -8.20
CA GLY A 87 20.76 -1.49 -7.91
C GLY A 87 20.73 -1.82 -6.42
N ARG A 88 20.33 -0.86 -5.57
CA ARG A 88 20.26 -1.01 -4.11
C ARG A 88 18.83 -0.86 -3.61
N PRO A 89 18.49 -1.37 -2.40
CA PRO A 89 17.23 -1.05 -1.76
C PRO A 89 17.10 0.45 -1.48
N PRO A 90 15.91 1.04 -1.69
CA PRO A 90 15.64 2.43 -1.34
C PRO A 90 15.57 2.61 0.18
N ARG A 91 15.94 3.80 0.64
CA ARG A 91 15.84 4.22 2.04
C ARG A 91 14.87 5.39 2.15
N TYR A 92 13.59 5.06 2.27
CA TYR A 92 12.56 6.07 2.40
C TYR A 92 12.60 6.75 3.77
N GLY A 93 12.47 8.07 3.74
CA GLY A 93 12.48 8.91 4.94
C GLY A 93 11.11 9.47 5.28
N GLY A 94 10.22 9.59 4.27
CA GLY A 94 8.85 10.07 4.42
C GLY A 94 8.70 11.36 5.20
#